data_AF-R7HEM0-F1
#
_entry.id   AF-R7HEM0-F1
#
_cell.length_a   1.000
_cell.length_b   1.000
_cell.length_c   1.000
_cell.angle_alpha   90.00
_cell.angle_beta   90.00
_cell.angle_gamma   90.00
#
_symmetry.space_group_name_H-M   'P 1'
#
loop_
_entity.id
_entity.type
_entity.pdbx_description
1 polymer ?
#
loop_
_entity_poly.entity_id
_entity_poly.type
_entity_poly.pdbx_seq_one_letter_code
_entity_poly.pdbx_strand_id
1 'polypeptide(L)'
;MEISKEKLRYTLKNIRRLSGGGGDGTCYYNPKIDKVIKIFHCFDEPFLYDYPSKEEVLKFNSIELTYFIFPIDVITVNGHVVGYIADYIKAKNLYKTNPLDINLLEFMTGILNMYKDIIKISNEGIVIYDLIYNLMQNKNEIYAIDTDDYFFSDKDDILKRNVNTFNESIMIFLVDNYFDEFVQSNKKLLEMYKGKDINLVDFITLFYKLLSENIGKDIITLNDAKSLVNKKYYEPNFIRSIKR
;
A
#
# COMPACT_ATOMS: atom_id res chain seq x y z
N MET A 1 13.15 0.06 22.26
CA MET A 1 14.62 0.25 22.46
C MET A 1 14.97 1.71 22.83
N GLU A 2 15.55 1.96 24.01
CA GLU A 2 16.13 3.29 24.37
C GLU A 2 17.51 3.47 23.74
N ILE A 3 17.75 4.63 23.13
CA ILE A 3 19.01 4.96 22.45
C ILE A 3 19.32 6.46 22.58
N SER A 4 20.59 6.81 22.76
CA SER A 4 21.00 8.22 22.74
C SER A 4 20.78 8.85 21.36
N LYS A 5 20.42 10.13 21.32
CA LYS A 5 20.25 10.91 20.07
C LYS A 5 21.45 10.81 19.11
N GLU A 6 22.67 10.88 19.64
CA GLU A 6 23.91 10.79 18.86
C GLU A 6 24.07 9.42 18.19
N LYS A 7 23.89 8.34 18.97
CA LYS A 7 23.97 6.96 18.45
C LYS A 7 22.88 6.66 17.43
N LEU A 8 21.66 7.18 17.62
CA LEU A 8 20.58 7.04 16.63
C LEU A 8 20.97 7.75 15.32
N ARG A 9 21.38 9.03 15.38
CA ARG A 9 21.84 9.77 14.18
C ARG A 9 23.00 9.09 13.48
N TYR A 10 23.97 8.58 14.24
CA TYR A 10 25.07 7.80 13.68
C TYR A 10 24.57 6.55 12.97
N THR A 11 23.64 5.82 13.57
CA THR A 11 23.04 4.62 12.95
C THR A 11 22.34 4.96 11.64
N LEU A 12 21.45 5.97 11.65
CA LEU A 12 20.66 6.40 10.48
C LEU A 12 21.53 6.85 9.31
N LYS A 13 22.66 7.54 9.58
CA LYS A 13 23.64 7.95 8.55
C LYS A 13 24.33 6.78 7.86
N ASN A 14 24.38 5.61 8.50
CA ASN A 14 25.12 4.43 8.02
C ASN A 14 24.21 3.33 7.47
N ILE A 15 22.91 3.61 7.29
CA ILE A 15 21.95 2.67 6.73
C ILE A 15 21.20 3.31 5.55
N ARG A 16 20.53 2.48 4.76
CA ARG A 16 19.90 2.94 3.52
C ARG A 16 18.61 3.69 3.84
N ARG A 17 18.55 4.99 3.55
CA ARG A 17 17.28 5.72 3.51
C ARG A 17 16.38 5.15 2.41
N LEU A 18 15.14 4.81 2.76
CA LEU A 18 14.14 4.37 1.79
C LEU A 18 13.49 5.61 1.17
N SER A 19 13.34 5.61 -0.15
CA SER A 19 12.59 6.65 -0.88
C SER A 19 11.12 6.63 -0.46
N GLY A 20 10.51 7.79 -0.23
CA GLY A 20 9.11 7.91 0.17
C GLY A 20 8.92 8.16 1.67
N GLY A 21 9.66 9.12 2.24
CA GLY A 21 9.25 9.66 3.54
C GLY A 21 7.85 10.25 3.38
N GLY A 22 6.90 9.74 4.17
CA GLY A 22 5.53 10.25 4.23
C GLY A 22 5.46 11.56 5.00
N GLY A 23 4.24 12.03 5.26
CA GLY A 23 3.98 13.26 6.02
C GLY A 23 4.47 13.21 7.47
N ASP A 24 4.66 12.00 8.03
CA ASP A 24 4.90 11.81 9.46
C ASP A 24 6.30 11.28 9.80
N GLY A 25 7.14 10.98 8.80
CA GLY A 25 8.51 10.56 9.07
C GLY A 25 9.31 10.02 7.90
N THR A 26 10.51 9.56 8.19
CA THR A 26 11.44 8.96 7.24
C THR A 26 11.74 7.51 7.57
N CYS A 27 11.63 6.65 6.56
CA CYS A 27 11.96 5.23 6.66
C CYS A 27 13.40 4.92 6.21
N TYR A 28 14.03 3.98 6.90
CA TYR A 28 15.37 3.48 6.64
C TYR A 28 15.37 1.96 6.66
N TYR A 29 16.17 1.33 5.82
CA TYR A 29 16.42 -0.11 5.86
C TYR A 29 17.77 -0.38 6.50
N ASN A 30 17.77 -1.16 7.58
CA ASN A 30 18.98 -1.60 8.27
C ASN A 30 19.31 -3.06 7.89
N PRO A 31 20.30 -3.30 7.01
CA PRO A 31 20.62 -4.65 6.54
C PRO A 31 21.24 -5.54 7.61
N LYS A 32 21.73 -4.98 8.73
CA LYS A 32 22.36 -5.77 9.81
C LYS A 32 21.33 -6.57 10.61
N ILE A 33 20.10 -6.07 10.70
CA ILE A 33 19.00 -6.71 11.43
C ILE A 33 17.85 -7.11 10.52
N ASP A 34 17.97 -6.79 9.22
CA ASP A 34 16.95 -7.00 8.19
C ASP A 34 15.58 -6.40 8.55
N LYS A 35 15.58 -5.14 9.03
CA LYS A 35 14.37 -4.41 9.46
C LYS A 35 14.27 -3.04 8.83
N VAL A 36 13.05 -2.52 8.78
CA VAL A 36 12.75 -1.11 8.54
C VAL A 36 12.76 -0.36 9.87
N ILE A 37 13.33 0.84 9.85
CA ILE A 37 13.30 1.82 10.92
C ILE A 37 12.57 3.05 10.39
N LYS A 38 11.38 3.36 10.90
CA LYS A 38 10.70 4.65 10.66
C LYS A 38 11.06 5.59 11.79
N ILE A 39 11.45 6.82 11.44
CA ILE A 39 11.76 7.90 12.38
C ILE A 39 10.77 9.02 12.13
N PHE A 40 10.02 9.40 13.15
CA PHE A 40 9.00 10.43 13.07
C PHE A 40 9.61 11.83 13.01
N HIS A 41 8.88 12.79 12.45
CA HIS A 41 9.37 14.18 12.35
C HIS A 41 9.63 14.84 13.72
N CYS A 42 8.91 14.43 14.77
CA CYS A 42 9.15 14.89 16.15
C CYS A 42 10.60 14.66 16.64
N PHE A 43 11.35 13.73 16.03
CA PHE A 43 12.76 13.53 16.36
C PHE A 43 13.67 14.72 16.01
N ASP A 44 13.45 15.31 14.83
CA ASP A 44 14.24 16.43 14.32
C ASP A 44 13.53 17.78 14.57
N GLU A 45 12.20 17.78 14.67
CA GLU A 45 11.34 18.96 14.83
C GLU A 45 10.42 18.82 16.06
N PRO A 46 10.97 18.67 17.28
CA PRO A 46 10.20 18.32 18.49
C PRO A 46 9.23 19.41 18.98
N PHE A 47 9.31 20.63 18.42
CA PHE A 47 8.41 21.73 18.76
C PHE A 47 7.22 21.85 17.80
N LEU A 48 7.23 21.08 16.70
CA LEU A 48 6.18 21.12 15.67
C LEU A 48 5.27 19.89 15.72
N TYR A 49 5.72 18.81 16.36
CA TYR A 49 5.03 17.52 16.37
C TYR A 49 5.02 16.92 17.77
N ASP A 50 3.90 16.33 18.15
CA ASP A 50 3.78 15.56 19.37
C ASP A 50 4.52 14.22 19.27
N TYR A 51 4.98 13.72 20.40
CA TYR A 51 5.53 12.36 20.49
C TYR A 51 4.39 11.37 20.68
N PRO A 52 4.28 10.32 19.85
CA PRO A 52 3.26 9.30 20.04
C PRO A 52 3.54 8.46 21.29
N SER A 53 2.51 7.78 21.80
CA SER A 53 2.69 6.80 22.88
C SER A 53 3.21 5.46 22.33
N LYS A 54 3.82 4.65 23.20
CA LYS A 54 4.25 3.30 22.80
C LYS A 54 3.04 2.43 22.47
N GLU A 55 1.97 2.58 23.24
CA GLU A 55 0.71 1.85 23.09
C GLU A 55 0.07 2.15 21.75
N GLU A 56 0.06 3.41 21.32
CA GLU A 56 -0.47 3.83 20.03
C GLU A 56 0.32 3.25 18.85
N VAL A 57 1.65 3.26 18.90
CA VAL A 57 2.50 2.75 17.82
C VAL A 57 2.43 1.22 17.72
N LEU A 58 2.30 0.53 18.85
CA LEU A 58 2.31 -0.94 18.91
C LEU A 58 0.90 -1.55 19.04
N LYS A 59 -0.17 -0.77 18.87
CA LYS A 59 -1.56 -1.18 19.11
C LYS A 59 -2.01 -2.45 18.35
N PHE A 60 -1.32 -2.82 17.28
CA PHE A 60 -1.63 -4.00 16.46
C PHE A 60 -0.55 -5.08 16.48
N ASN A 61 0.54 -4.91 17.25
CA ASN A 61 1.72 -5.75 17.13
C ASN A 61 1.52 -7.22 17.56
N SER A 62 0.43 -7.52 18.28
CA SER A 62 0.05 -8.88 18.68
C SER A 62 -0.79 -9.61 17.63
N ILE A 63 -1.20 -8.94 16.55
CA ILE A 63 -2.08 -9.50 15.54
C ILE A 63 -1.25 -10.14 14.43
N GLU A 64 -1.47 -11.43 14.20
CA GLU A 64 -0.72 -12.19 13.20
C GLU A 64 -1.34 -12.08 11.80
N LEU A 65 -0.78 -11.19 10.98
CA LEU A 65 -1.10 -11.03 9.57
C LEU A 65 0.14 -11.27 8.71
N THR A 66 -0.05 -11.84 7.53
CA THR A 66 1.03 -12.14 6.58
C THR A 66 1.31 -10.93 5.68
N TYR A 67 0.26 -10.22 5.26
CA TYR A 67 0.35 -9.17 4.25
C TYR A 67 0.23 -7.76 4.81
N PHE A 68 -0.17 -7.59 6.07
CA PHE A 68 -0.06 -6.30 6.77
C PHE A 68 1.16 -6.32 7.68
N ILE A 69 2.06 -5.34 7.50
CA ILE A 69 3.32 -5.29 8.22
C ILE A 69 3.22 -4.24 9.32
N PHE A 70 2.99 -4.72 10.55
CA PHE A 70 2.88 -3.86 11.72
C PHE A 70 4.24 -3.54 12.36
N PRO A 71 4.33 -2.38 13.06
CA PRO A 71 5.45 -2.11 13.97
C PRO A 71 5.59 -3.20 15.04
N ILE A 72 6.84 -3.62 15.31
CA ILE A 72 7.16 -4.68 16.29
C ILE A 72 7.86 -4.15 17.54
N ASP A 73 8.55 -3.01 17.46
CA ASP A 73 9.13 -2.31 18.60
C ASP A 73 9.20 -0.79 18.33
N VAL A 74 9.31 0.00 19.38
CA VAL A 74 9.51 1.46 19.32
C VAL A 74 10.96 1.84 19.53
N ILE A 75 11.36 2.98 18.99
CA ILE A 75 12.66 3.62 19.27
C ILE A 75 12.38 4.77 20.21
N THR A 76 13.06 4.80 21.35
CA THR A 76 12.92 5.86 22.34
C THR A 76 14.22 6.63 22.52
N VAL A 77 14.11 7.95 22.67
CA VAL A 77 15.22 8.87 22.94
C VAL A 77 14.79 9.81 24.07
N ASN A 78 15.54 9.82 25.17
CA ASN A 78 15.22 10.60 26.37
C ASN A 78 13.81 10.30 26.89
N GLY A 79 13.37 9.03 26.82
CA GLY A 79 12.05 8.60 27.24
C GLY A 79 10.90 8.93 26.28
N HIS A 80 11.15 9.59 25.14
CA HIS A 80 10.13 9.86 24.13
C HIS A 80 10.20 8.87 22.98
N VAL A 81 9.05 8.40 22.47
CA VAL A 81 8.99 7.58 21.25
C VAL A 81 9.26 8.46 20.03
N VAL A 82 10.29 8.13 19.27
CA VAL A 82 10.74 8.91 18.09
C VAL A 82 10.63 8.12 16.78
N GLY A 83 10.12 6.90 16.83
CA GLY A 83 10.03 6.02 15.68
C GLY A 83 9.73 4.58 16.07
N TYR A 84 9.71 3.70 15.07
CA TYR A 84 9.50 2.27 15.25
C TYR A 84 10.36 1.40 14.35
N ILE A 85 10.36 0.12 14.67
CA ILE A 85 10.98 -0.96 13.91
C ILE A 85 9.86 -1.86 13.36
N ALA A 86 9.96 -2.24 12.08
CA ALA A 86 9.04 -3.16 11.42
C ALA A 86 9.82 -4.15 10.52
N ASP A 87 9.16 -5.23 10.11
CA ASP A 87 9.76 -6.21 9.20
C ASP A 87 10.05 -5.59 7.82
N TYR A 88 11.21 -5.93 7.25
CA TYR A 88 11.55 -5.50 5.90
C TYR A 88 10.94 -6.43 4.87
N ILE A 89 10.10 -5.86 3.99
CA ILE A 89 9.58 -6.57 2.84
C ILE A 89 10.35 -6.17 1.58
N LYS A 90 10.90 -7.17 0.90
CA LYS A 90 11.58 -7.03 -0.38
C LYS A 90 10.57 -6.93 -1.54
N ALA A 91 9.82 -5.83 -1.57
CA ALA A 91 8.83 -5.52 -2.59
C ALA A 91 9.00 -4.09 -3.13
N LYS A 92 8.23 -3.72 -4.16
CA LYS A 92 8.19 -2.35 -4.71
C LYS A 92 6.85 -1.70 -4.40
N ASN A 93 6.84 -0.43 -4.00
CA ASN A 93 5.59 0.31 -3.86
C ASN A 93 4.83 0.38 -5.19
N LEU A 94 3.50 0.25 -5.15
CA LEU A 94 2.65 0.34 -6.34
C LEU A 94 2.72 1.72 -7.00
N TYR A 95 2.75 2.82 -6.24
CA TYR A 95 2.90 4.18 -6.80
C TYR A 95 4.26 4.43 -7.50
N LYS A 96 5.21 3.50 -7.36
CA LYS A 96 6.50 3.49 -8.06
C LYS A 96 6.59 2.42 -9.15
N THR A 97 5.51 1.67 -9.37
CA THR A 97 5.45 0.57 -10.33
C THR A 97 4.61 1.00 -11.53
N ASN A 98 5.09 0.68 -12.73
CA ASN A 98 4.31 0.91 -13.94
C ASN A 98 3.21 -0.14 -14.04
N PRO A 99 1.92 0.24 -14.10
CA PRO A 99 0.83 -0.71 -14.29
C PRO A 99 1.02 -1.59 -15.52
N LEU A 100 1.68 -1.10 -16.58
CA LEU A 100 1.97 -1.88 -17.77
C LEU A 100 2.84 -3.11 -17.50
N ASP A 101 3.67 -3.10 -16.45
CA ASP A 101 4.54 -4.22 -16.08
C ASP A 101 3.78 -5.31 -15.29
N ILE A 102 2.50 -5.09 -14.95
CA ILE A 102 1.73 -6.00 -14.12
C ILE A 102 1.29 -7.21 -14.91
N ASN A 103 1.71 -8.39 -14.44
CA ASN A 103 1.10 -9.66 -14.80
C ASN A 103 -0.21 -9.84 -14.03
N LEU A 104 -1.35 -9.81 -14.75
CA LEU A 104 -2.67 -9.81 -14.12
C LEU A 104 -2.97 -11.11 -13.35
N LEU A 105 -2.45 -12.26 -13.80
CA LEU A 105 -2.69 -13.55 -13.13
C LEU A 105 -1.95 -13.64 -11.79
N GLU A 106 -0.67 -13.23 -11.78
CA GLU A 106 0.10 -13.15 -10.53
C GLU A 106 -0.54 -12.12 -9.58
N PHE A 107 -0.97 -10.98 -10.11
CA PHE A 107 -1.59 -9.93 -9.33
C PHE A 107 -2.93 -10.36 -8.70
N MET A 108 -3.77 -11.10 -9.45
CA MET A 108 -4.99 -11.71 -8.91
C MET A 108 -4.71 -12.67 -7.76
N THR A 109 -3.62 -13.44 -7.84
CA THR A 109 -3.22 -14.33 -6.74
C THR A 109 -2.89 -13.53 -5.47
N GLY A 110 -2.17 -12.42 -5.62
CA GLY A 110 -1.87 -11.50 -4.51
C GLY A 110 -3.12 -10.88 -3.89
N ILE A 111 -4.09 -10.49 -4.73
CA ILE A 111 -5.39 -9.94 -4.30
C ILE A 111 -6.17 -10.96 -3.45
N LEU A 112 -6.26 -12.21 -3.92
CA LEU A 112 -6.97 -13.27 -3.19
C LEU A 112 -6.32 -13.56 -1.84
N ASN A 113 -4.99 -13.47 -1.77
CA ASN A 113 -4.26 -13.64 -0.52
C ASN A 113 -4.48 -12.46 0.44
N MET A 114 -4.47 -11.23 -0.08
CA MET A 114 -4.76 -10.04 0.69
C MET A 114 -6.18 -10.07 1.29
N TYR A 115 -7.17 -10.58 0.55
CA TYR A 115 -8.53 -10.71 1.10
C TYR A 115 -8.62 -11.57 2.36
N LYS A 116 -7.80 -12.63 2.48
CA LYS A 116 -7.79 -13.48 3.68
C LYS A 116 -7.38 -12.67 4.91
N ASP A 117 -6.37 -11.81 4.77
CA ASP A 117 -5.91 -10.97 5.85
C ASP A 117 -6.82 -9.76 6.07
N ILE A 118 -7.49 -9.23 5.02
CA ILE A 118 -8.54 -8.22 5.17
C ILE A 118 -9.70 -8.76 6.02
N ILE A 119 -10.08 -10.02 5.85
CA ILE A 119 -11.11 -10.63 6.71
C ILE A 119 -10.63 -10.68 8.17
N LYS A 120 -9.40 -11.14 8.41
CA LYS A 120 -8.83 -11.21 9.76
C LYS A 120 -8.73 -9.85 10.43
N ILE A 121 -8.09 -8.87 9.79
CA ILE A 121 -7.92 -7.52 10.35
C ILE A 121 -9.28 -6.86 10.64
N SER A 122 -10.30 -7.15 9.82
CA SER A 122 -11.66 -6.66 10.06
C SER A 122 -12.33 -7.33 11.26
N ASN A 123 -12.09 -8.62 11.48
CA ASN A 123 -12.61 -9.35 12.65
C ASN A 123 -11.97 -8.88 13.95
N GLU A 124 -10.74 -8.37 13.91
CA GLU A 124 -10.07 -7.68 15.03
C GLU A 124 -10.62 -6.25 15.26
N GLY A 125 -11.63 -5.81 14.48
CA GLY A 125 -12.23 -4.49 14.61
C GLY A 125 -11.37 -3.36 14.04
N ILE A 126 -10.39 -3.65 13.18
CA ILE A 126 -9.45 -2.65 12.68
C ILE A 126 -9.89 -2.13 11.32
N VAL A 127 -9.90 -0.80 11.19
CA VAL A 127 -10.21 -0.09 9.95
C VAL A 127 -8.92 0.36 9.26
N ILE A 128 -8.82 0.06 7.97
CA ILE A 128 -7.70 0.42 7.10
C ILE A 128 -7.90 1.83 6.54
N TYR A 129 -6.85 2.64 6.59
CA TYR A 129 -6.76 3.97 6.01
C TYR A 129 -5.44 4.16 5.24
N ASP A 130 -5.37 5.21 4.41
CA ASP A 130 -4.18 5.55 3.60
C ASP A 130 -3.51 4.38 2.85
N LEU A 131 -4.30 3.44 2.34
CA LEU A 131 -3.74 2.19 1.81
C LEU A 131 -3.01 2.36 0.47
N ILE A 132 -3.51 3.20 -0.43
CA ILE A 132 -3.11 3.21 -1.85
C ILE A 132 -1.61 3.51 -2.06
N TYR A 133 -1.02 4.39 -1.25
CA TYR A 133 0.40 4.72 -1.31
C TYR A 133 1.29 3.72 -0.55
N ASN A 134 0.67 2.92 0.33
CA ASN A 134 1.32 1.99 1.23
C ASN A 134 1.22 0.53 0.78
N LEU A 135 0.68 0.28 -0.42
CA LEU A 135 0.74 -1.02 -1.07
C LEU A 135 2.09 -1.26 -1.75
N MET A 136 2.63 -2.46 -1.56
CA MET A 136 3.83 -2.96 -2.21
C MET A 136 3.56 -4.30 -2.88
N GLN A 137 4.25 -4.59 -3.98
CA GLN A 137 4.13 -5.86 -4.68
C GLN A 137 5.50 -6.52 -4.89
N ASN A 138 5.52 -7.84 -4.73
CA ASN A 138 6.57 -8.72 -5.19
C ASN A 138 5.94 -9.94 -5.86
N LYS A 139 6.06 -10.06 -7.19
CA LYS A 139 5.44 -11.14 -7.97
C LYS A 139 3.93 -11.25 -7.67
N ASN A 140 3.50 -12.38 -7.11
CA ASN A 140 2.14 -12.73 -6.77
C ASN A 140 1.75 -12.40 -5.33
N GLU A 141 2.52 -11.56 -4.64
CA GLU A 141 2.28 -11.12 -3.27
C GLU A 141 2.09 -9.60 -3.23
N ILE A 142 1.10 -9.15 -2.46
CA ILE A 142 0.79 -7.75 -2.22
C ILE A 142 0.84 -7.54 -0.71
N TYR A 143 1.56 -6.52 -0.27
CA TYR A 143 1.75 -6.17 1.13
C TYR A 143 1.26 -4.76 1.39
N ALA A 144 0.74 -4.51 2.59
CA ALA A 144 0.46 -3.20 3.13
C ALA A 144 1.48 -2.89 4.24
N ILE A 145 2.14 -1.75 4.10
CA ILE A 145 3.06 -1.21 5.11
C ILE A 145 2.46 0.07 5.71
N ASP A 146 3.22 0.74 6.58
CA ASP A 146 2.89 2.07 7.11
C ASP A 146 1.46 2.20 7.63
N THR A 147 1.14 1.39 8.63
CA THR A 147 -0.22 1.19 9.14
C THR A 147 -0.61 2.16 10.27
N ASP A 148 0.10 3.29 10.40
CA ASP A 148 -0.03 4.19 11.56
C ASP A 148 -1.44 4.80 11.64
N ASP A 149 -2.04 5.09 10.48
CA ASP A 149 -3.39 5.64 10.31
C ASP A 149 -4.54 4.66 10.56
N TYR A 150 -4.23 3.39 10.82
CA TYR A 150 -5.27 2.39 11.09
C TYR A 150 -5.77 2.55 12.52
N PHE A 151 -7.02 2.19 12.78
CA PHE A 151 -7.61 2.33 14.12
C PHE A 151 -8.67 1.26 14.40
N PHE A 152 -8.89 1.00 15.69
CA PHE A 152 -10.01 0.17 16.16
C PHE A 152 -11.33 0.92 16.02
N SER A 153 -12.38 0.23 15.58
CA SER A 153 -13.73 0.75 15.45
C SER A 153 -14.73 -0.28 15.95
N ASP A 154 -15.81 0.19 16.57
CA ASP A 154 -16.93 -0.66 17.03
C ASP A 154 -18.06 -0.72 15.99
N LYS A 155 -17.75 -0.51 14.71
CA LYS A 155 -18.76 -0.46 13.65
C LYS A 155 -18.97 -1.85 13.06
N ASP A 156 -20.21 -2.18 12.70
CA ASP A 156 -20.52 -3.49 12.13
C ASP A 156 -20.07 -3.65 10.66
N ASP A 157 -19.73 -2.55 9.98
CA ASP A 157 -19.42 -2.53 8.54
C ASP A 157 -17.92 -2.53 8.20
N ILE A 158 -17.05 -2.89 9.17
CA ILE A 158 -15.59 -2.82 9.02
C ILE A 158 -15.08 -3.66 7.84
N LEU A 159 -15.54 -4.90 7.72
CA LEU A 159 -15.13 -5.78 6.61
C LEU A 159 -15.47 -5.15 5.26
N LYS A 160 -16.71 -4.67 5.13
CA LYS A 160 -17.21 -4.02 3.92
C LYS A 160 -16.35 -2.80 3.57
N ARG A 161 -16.04 -1.98 4.57
CA ARG A 161 -15.22 -0.79 4.42
C ARG A 161 -13.79 -1.14 3.97
N ASN A 162 -13.13 -2.07 4.65
CA ASN A 162 -11.77 -2.48 4.34
C ASN A 162 -11.64 -3.11 2.94
N VAL A 163 -12.61 -3.93 2.55
CA VAL A 163 -12.69 -4.49 1.19
C VAL A 163 -12.82 -3.37 0.17
N ASN A 164 -13.69 -2.39 0.39
CA ASN A 164 -13.85 -1.26 -0.53
C ASN A 164 -12.56 -0.43 -0.65
N THR A 165 -11.91 -0.11 0.47
CA THR A 165 -10.62 0.63 0.48
C THR A 165 -9.55 -0.11 -0.34
N PHE A 166 -9.43 -1.43 -0.18
CA PHE A 166 -8.48 -2.22 -0.95
C PHE A 166 -8.86 -2.29 -2.43
N ASN A 167 -10.13 -2.53 -2.73
CA ASN A 167 -10.61 -2.64 -4.12
C ASN A 167 -10.39 -1.34 -4.89
N GLU A 168 -10.75 -0.21 -4.31
CA GLU A 168 -10.53 1.11 -4.88
C GLU A 168 -9.04 1.36 -5.13
N SER A 169 -8.18 1.07 -4.15
CA SER A 169 -6.72 1.23 -4.29
C SER A 169 -6.15 0.45 -5.48
N ILE A 170 -6.60 -0.80 -5.65
CA ILE A 170 -6.14 -1.65 -6.76
C ILE A 170 -6.70 -1.17 -8.11
N MET A 171 -7.99 -0.85 -8.18
CA MET A 171 -8.61 -0.37 -9.42
C MET A 171 -7.97 0.94 -9.89
N ILE A 172 -7.78 1.91 -8.99
CA ILE A 172 -7.09 3.16 -9.28
C ILE A 172 -5.66 2.88 -9.76
N PHE A 173 -4.93 2.01 -9.08
CA PHE A 173 -3.57 1.63 -9.51
C PHE A 173 -3.54 1.08 -10.94
N LEU A 174 -4.51 0.26 -11.35
CA LEU A 174 -4.54 -0.35 -12.69
C LEU A 174 -5.05 0.59 -13.79
N VAL A 175 -6.03 1.46 -13.47
CA VAL A 175 -6.79 2.22 -14.48
C VAL A 175 -6.33 3.67 -14.57
N ASP A 176 -6.16 4.36 -13.45
CA ASP A 176 -6.02 5.82 -13.40
C ASP A 176 -4.80 6.29 -14.21
N ASN A 177 -5.09 7.16 -15.17
CA ASN A 177 -4.18 7.72 -16.18
C ASN A 177 -3.58 6.70 -17.17
N TYR A 178 -4.08 5.47 -17.22
CA TYR A 178 -3.64 4.45 -18.19
C TYR A 178 -4.79 3.94 -19.05
N PHE A 179 -5.87 3.45 -18.46
CA PHE A 179 -6.95 2.78 -19.18
C PHE A 179 -8.33 3.44 -18.96
N ASP A 180 -8.36 4.69 -18.53
CA ASP A 180 -9.58 5.49 -18.34
C ASP A 180 -10.51 5.48 -19.56
N GLU A 181 -10.00 5.76 -20.77
CA GLU A 181 -10.79 5.76 -22.00
C GLU A 181 -11.39 4.39 -22.27
N PHE A 182 -10.60 3.34 -22.06
CA PHE A 182 -11.04 1.96 -22.26
C PHE A 182 -12.14 1.57 -21.27
N VAL A 183 -11.95 1.85 -19.97
CA VAL A 183 -12.95 1.59 -18.92
C VAL A 183 -14.22 2.41 -19.17
N GLN A 184 -14.10 3.68 -19.56
CA GLN A 184 -15.25 4.54 -19.89
C GLN A 184 -16.03 4.06 -21.11
N SER A 185 -15.38 3.38 -22.06
CA SER A 185 -16.04 2.87 -23.28
C SER A 185 -16.94 1.65 -23.03
N ASN A 186 -16.79 0.97 -21.89
CA ASN A 186 -17.58 -0.22 -21.55
C ASN A 186 -18.45 0.04 -20.32
N LYS A 187 -19.77 0.06 -20.51
CA LYS A 187 -20.75 0.37 -19.44
C LYS A 187 -20.56 -0.48 -18.19
N LYS A 188 -20.35 -1.79 -18.33
CA LYS A 188 -20.22 -2.71 -17.19
C LYS A 188 -18.91 -2.49 -16.44
N LEU A 189 -17.78 -2.33 -17.13
CA LEU A 189 -16.50 -1.96 -16.49
C LEU A 189 -16.61 -0.62 -15.77
N LEU A 190 -17.22 0.37 -16.39
CA LEU A 190 -17.40 1.70 -15.80
C LEU A 190 -18.26 1.65 -14.53
N GLU A 191 -19.35 0.87 -14.54
CA GLU A 191 -20.21 0.65 -13.38
C GLU A 191 -19.45 0.00 -12.23
N MET A 192 -18.61 -1.01 -12.52
CA MET A 192 -17.77 -1.64 -11.50
C MET A 192 -16.68 -0.71 -10.98
N TYR A 193 -16.03 0.06 -11.86
CA TYR A 193 -14.97 0.99 -11.49
C TYR A 193 -15.46 2.13 -10.57
N LYS A 194 -16.69 2.61 -10.79
CA LYS A 194 -17.34 3.64 -9.97
C LYS A 194 -18.14 3.09 -8.80
N GLY A 195 -18.37 1.77 -8.78
CA GLY A 195 -19.22 1.10 -7.80
C GLY A 195 -18.54 0.96 -6.45
N LYS A 196 -19.35 0.97 -5.40
CA LYS A 196 -18.97 0.42 -4.09
C LYS A 196 -19.44 -1.03 -4.01
N ASP A 197 -18.84 -1.79 -3.11
CA ASP A 197 -19.22 -3.18 -2.82
C ASP A 197 -19.02 -4.13 -4.02
N ILE A 198 -18.05 -3.79 -4.86
CA ILE A 198 -17.72 -4.59 -6.04
C ILE A 198 -16.86 -5.79 -5.66
N ASN A 199 -16.95 -6.85 -6.46
CA ASN A 199 -15.98 -7.93 -6.42
C ASN A 199 -14.81 -7.57 -7.35
N LEU A 200 -13.63 -7.35 -6.77
CA LEU A 200 -12.44 -6.95 -7.54
C LEU A 200 -11.99 -8.03 -8.52
N VAL A 201 -12.18 -9.30 -8.17
CA VAL A 201 -11.83 -10.43 -9.05
C VAL A 201 -12.72 -10.40 -10.28
N ASP A 202 -14.00 -10.10 -10.13
CA ASP A 202 -14.92 -9.94 -11.26
C ASP A 202 -14.51 -8.76 -12.14
N PHE A 203 -14.09 -7.63 -11.53
CA PHE A 203 -13.61 -6.47 -12.26
C PHE A 203 -12.38 -6.82 -13.10
N ILE A 204 -11.35 -7.41 -12.48
CA ILE A 204 -10.10 -7.75 -13.16
C ILE A 204 -10.34 -8.82 -14.22
N THR A 205 -11.21 -9.80 -13.97
CA THR A 205 -11.57 -10.84 -14.95
C THR A 205 -12.24 -10.22 -16.18
N LEU A 206 -13.20 -9.31 -15.98
CA LEU A 206 -13.85 -8.61 -17.08
C LEU A 206 -12.87 -7.69 -17.82
N PHE A 207 -12.01 -6.98 -17.09
CA PHE A 207 -11.00 -6.10 -17.65
C PHE A 207 -10.00 -6.87 -18.51
N TYR A 208 -9.43 -7.94 -17.98
CA TYR A 208 -8.56 -8.89 -18.71
C TYR A 208 -9.23 -9.39 -19.99
N LYS A 209 -10.47 -9.88 -19.88
CA LYS A 209 -11.22 -10.45 -21.00
C LYS A 209 -11.37 -9.42 -22.12
N LEU A 210 -11.85 -8.23 -21.77
CA LEU A 210 -12.11 -7.18 -22.76
C LEU A 210 -10.81 -6.66 -23.41
N LEU A 211 -9.72 -6.54 -22.65
CA LEU A 211 -8.42 -6.20 -23.23
C LEU A 211 -7.96 -7.27 -24.22
N SER A 212 -8.02 -8.55 -23.84
CA SER A 212 -7.61 -9.68 -24.69
C SER A 212 -8.43 -9.76 -25.98
N GLU A 213 -9.74 -9.56 -25.90
CA GLU A 213 -10.64 -9.51 -27.06
C GLU A 213 -10.30 -8.37 -28.03
N ASN A 214 -9.98 -7.17 -27.51
CA ASN A 214 -9.61 -6.03 -28.34
C ASN A 214 -8.22 -6.15 -28.98
N ILE A 215 -7.29 -6.85 -28.32
CA ILE A 215 -5.96 -7.13 -28.86
C ILE A 215 -5.95 -8.34 -29.80
N GLY A 216 -6.94 -9.23 -29.68
CA GLY A 216 -7.06 -10.45 -30.49
C GLY A 216 -6.18 -11.62 -30.01
N LYS A 217 -5.68 -11.57 -28.78
CA LYS A 217 -4.91 -12.63 -28.12
C LYS A 217 -4.98 -12.49 -26.60
N ASP A 218 -4.65 -13.56 -25.89
CA ASP A 218 -4.42 -13.50 -24.44
C ASP A 218 -3.28 -12.53 -24.11
N ILE A 219 -3.51 -11.68 -23.11
CA ILE A 219 -2.49 -10.78 -22.57
C ILE A 219 -1.81 -11.44 -21.36
N ILE A 220 -0.51 -11.22 -21.19
CA ILE A 220 0.20 -11.66 -19.98
C ILE A 220 0.36 -10.48 -19.05
N THR A 221 0.84 -9.37 -19.61
CA THR A 221 1.02 -8.10 -18.91
C THR A 221 0.11 -7.02 -19.48
N LEU A 222 -0.16 -5.97 -18.72
CA LEU A 222 -0.92 -4.83 -19.25
C LEU A 222 -0.20 -4.12 -20.42
N ASN A 223 1.12 -4.28 -20.55
CA ASN A 223 1.86 -3.79 -21.72
C ASN A 223 1.45 -4.47 -23.03
N ASP A 224 0.95 -5.71 -23.00
CA ASP A 224 0.40 -6.36 -24.21
C ASP A 224 -0.82 -5.61 -24.76
N ALA A 225 -1.51 -4.85 -23.91
CA ALA A 225 -2.64 -4.00 -24.26
C ALA A 225 -2.27 -2.51 -24.37
N LYS A 226 -0.98 -2.17 -24.55
CA LYS A 226 -0.50 -0.78 -24.59
C LYS A 226 -1.20 0.09 -25.64
N SER A 227 -1.67 -0.49 -26.74
CA SER A 227 -2.42 0.23 -27.79
C SER A 227 -3.80 0.74 -27.33
N LEU A 228 -4.32 0.24 -26.21
CA LEU A 228 -5.61 0.62 -25.63
C LEU A 228 -5.46 1.64 -24.48
N VAL A 229 -4.22 2.04 -24.15
CA VAL A 229 -3.95 3.06 -23.15
C VAL A 229 -4.43 4.43 -23.67
N ASN A 230 -4.91 5.30 -22.79
CA ASN A 230 -5.58 6.57 -23.14
C ASN A 230 -4.83 7.36 -24.22
N LYS A 231 -5.52 7.86 -25.23
CA LYS A 231 -4.91 8.74 -26.22
C LYS A 231 -4.81 10.18 -25.73
N LYS A 232 -5.71 10.57 -24.83
CA LYS A 232 -5.71 11.88 -24.18
C LYS A 232 -5.10 11.80 -22.79
N TYR A 233 -4.64 12.95 -22.32
CA TYR A 233 -4.26 13.13 -20.92
C TYR A 233 -5.53 13.12 -20.05
N TYR A 234 -5.48 12.34 -18.99
CA TYR A 234 -6.46 12.37 -17.90
C TYR A 234 -5.74 12.85 -16.66
N GLU A 235 -6.33 13.82 -15.95
CA GLU A 235 -5.77 14.28 -14.69
C GLU A 235 -5.81 13.12 -13.69
N PRO A 236 -4.64 12.67 -13.19
CA PRO A 236 -4.58 11.49 -12.33
C PRO A 236 -5.16 11.81 -10.95
N ASN A 237 -6.01 10.93 -10.44
CA ASN A 237 -6.41 10.95 -9.03
C ASN A 237 -5.31 10.35 -8.14
N PHE A 238 -4.44 9.53 -8.72
CA PHE A 238 -3.35 8.84 -8.04
C PHE A 238 -1.98 9.32 -8.52
N ILE A 239 -1.24 9.93 -7.61
CA ILE A 239 0.07 10.50 -7.93
C ILE A 239 1.12 9.38 -7.96
N ARG A 240 1.69 9.14 -9.14
CA ARG A 240 2.77 8.18 -9.33
C ARG A 240 4.11 8.88 -9.34
N SER A 241 5.15 8.20 -8.86
CA SER A 241 6.53 8.69 -8.98
C SER A 241 7.14 8.49 -10.37
N ILE A 242 6.47 7.70 -11.21
CA ILE A 242 6.87 7.43 -12.58
C ILE A 242 6.07 8.31 -13.54
N LYS A 243 6.72 8.75 -14.62
CA LYS A 243 6.02 9.37 -15.75
C LYS A 243 5.52 8.27 -16.68
N ARG A 244 4.32 8.49 -17.21
CA ARG A 244 3.74 7.65 -18.27
C ARG A 244 4.46 7.85 -19.60
#